data_AF-A0A3M2L6V8-F1
#
_entry.id   AF-A0A3M2L6V8-F1
#
_cell.length_a   1.000
_cell.length_b   1.000
_cell.length_c   1.000
_cell.angle_alpha   90.00
_cell.angle_beta   90.00
_cell.angle_gamma   90.00
#
_symmetry.space_group_name_H-M   'P 1'
#
loop_
_entity.id
_entity.type
_entity.pdbx_description
1 polymer ?
#
loop_
_entity_poly.entity_id
_entity_poly.type
_entity_poly.pdbx_seq_one_letter_code
_entity_poly.pdbx_strand_id
1 'polypeptide(L)'
;MTDKLIEFRIPAEFVECRTRLTPRELKFGYDQGWLTAPDVVRLALNNVVPEPQASGAVEELSLLLSDELDRVPALVAQLAVAESDVWVWLTCNWLLDNAAEFEDPLQAVEMLYADLDYPDSMGPFVRYMPLTPGAEPGAAGLMDRWAAYVRAGQERFGTGYRQAVDPGVECGNAPTVERRIDLPPL
;
A
#
# COMPACT_ATOMS: atom_id res chain seq x y z
N MET A 1 15.86 -2.26 -15.03
CA MET A 1 15.04 -2.67 -13.87
C MET A 1 15.72 -2.07 -12.68
N THR A 2 15.05 -1.19 -11.94
CA THR A 2 15.58 -0.74 -10.66
C THR A 2 15.35 -1.90 -9.70
N ASP A 3 16.42 -2.47 -9.15
CA ASP A 3 16.30 -3.51 -8.14
C ASP A 3 15.63 -2.89 -6.91
N LYS A 4 14.47 -3.43 -6.51
CA LYS A 4 13.77 -2.99 -5.31
C LYS A 4 14.56 -3.42 -4.08
N LEU A 5 14.70 -2.52 -3.11
CA LEU A 5 15.39 -2.79 -1.85
C LEU A 5 14.51 -3.60 -0.89
N ILE A 6 13.19 -3.48 -1.01
CA ILE A 6 12.24 -4.25 -0.22
C ILE A 6 11.07 -4.79 -1.06
N GLU A 7 10.77 -6.08 -0.88
CA GLU A 7 9.64 -6.74 -1.53
C GLU A 7 8.68 -7.34 -0.50
N PHE A 8 7.40 -7.02 -0.64
CA PHE A 8 6.31 -7.64 0.10
C PHE A 8 5.02 -7.53 -0.71
N ARG A 9 4.03 -8.33 -0.34
CA ARG A 9 2.66 -8.23 -0.86
C ARG A 9 1.74 -7.66 0.19
N ILE A 10 0.74 -6.91 -0.26
CA ILE A 10 -0.32 -6.40 0.60
C ILE A 10 -1.62 -7.09 0.16
N PRO A 11 -2.20 -7.98 0.98
CA PRO A 11 -3.46 -8.65 0.65
C PRO A 11 -4.58 -7.64 0.38
N ALA A 12 -5.46 -7.96 -0.57
CA ALA A 12 -6.62 -7.12 -0.88
C ALA A 12 -7.46 -6.80 0.37
N GLU A 13 -7.62 -7.74 1.29
CA GLU A 13 -8.38 -7.58 2.53
C GLU A 13 -7.81 -6.46 3.41
N PHE A 14 -6.47 -6.32 3.43
CA PHE A 14 -5.81 -5.25 4.18
C PHE A 14 -6.18 -3.87 3.63
N VAL A 15 -6.23 -3.75 2.30
CA VAL A 15 -6.58 -2.53 1.59
C VAL A 15 -8.07 -2.20 1.78
N GLU A 16 -8.96 -3.17 1.56
CA GLU A 16 -10.42 -3.04 1.73
C GLU A 16 -10.80 -2.51 3.11
N CYS A 17 -10.10 -2.98 4.14
CA CYS A 17 -10.32 -2.57 5.52
C CYS A 17 -9.89 -1.15 5.85
N ARG A 18 -9.07 -0.54 5.00
CA ARG A 18 -8.38 0.73 5.31
C ARG A 18 -8.83 1.86 4.41
N THR A 19 -9.06 1.60 3.14
CA THR A 19 -9.38 2.64 2.17
C THR A 19 -10.11 2.10 0.95
N ARG A 20 -10.76 3.00 0.22
CA ARG A 20 -11.28 2.74 -1.13
C ARG A 20 -10.34 3.35 -2.15
N LEU A 21 -9.84 2.52 -3.07
CA LEU A 21 -8.94 2.97 -4.11
C LEU A 21 -9.69 3.64 -5.26
N THR A 22 -9.09 4.62 -5.90
CA THR A 22 -9.46 4.99 -7.27
C THR A 22 -8.92 3.95 -8.27
N PRO A 23 -9.41 3.90 -9.52
CA PRO A 23 -8.84 3.01 -10.54
C PRO A 23 -7.35 3.27 -10.78
N ARG A 24 -6.93 4.52 -10.63
CA ARG A 24 -5.52 4.93 -10.79
C ARG A 24 -4.65 4.44 -9.64
N GLU A 25 -5.17 4.52 -8.42
CA GLU A 25 -4.51 3.96 -7.23
C GLU A 25 -4.44 2.42 -7.33
N LEU A 26 -5.49 1.74 -7.83
CA LEU A 26 -5.46 0.29 -8.07
C LEU A 26 -4.32 -0.10 -9.03
N LYS A 27 -4.19 0.62 -10.15
CA LYS A 27 -3.08 0.43 -11.09
C LYS A 27 -1.72 0.59 -10.43
N PHE A 28 -1.54 1.66 -9.65
CA PHE A 28 -0.26 1.92 -9.00
C PHE A 28 0.18 0.75 -8.12
N GLY A 29 -0.72 0.21 -7.29
CA GLY A 29 -0.40 -0.94 -6.43
C GLY A 29 -0.02 -2.21 -7.19
N TYR A 30 -0.67 -2.45 -8.32
CA TYR A 30 -0.36 -3.57 -9.20
C TYR A 30 0.99 -3.41 -9.90
N ASP A 31 1.26 -2.24 -10.47
CA ASP A 31 2.53 -1.94 -11.15
C ASP A 31 3.73 -2.04 -10.19
N GLN A 32 3.51 -1.71 -8.91
CA GLN A 32 4.51 -1.87 -7.86
C GLN A 32 4.68 -3.31 -7.36
N GLY A 33 3.85 -4.25 -7.81
CA GLY A 33 3.90 -5.65 -7.41
C GLY A 33 3.39 -5.93 -5.98
N TRP A 34 2.77 -4.95 -5.33
CA TRP A 34 2.17 -5.15 -4.00
C TRP A 34 0.84 -5.89 -4.09
N LEU A 35 0.13 -5.75 -5.21
CA LEU A 35 -1.10 -6.46 -5.51
C LEU A 35 -0.88 -7.53 -6.58
N THR A 36 -1.48 -8.70 -6.38
CA THR A 36 -1.55 -9.75 -7.40
C THR A 36 -2.75 -9.55 -8.34
N ALA A 37 -2.80 -10.30 -9.45
CA ALA A 37 -3.97 -10.27 -10.35
C ALA A 37 -5.29 -10.65 -9.64
N PRO A 38 -5.34 -11.69 -8.79
CA PRO A 38 -6.51 -11.94 -7.93
C PRO A 38 -6.90 -10.76 -7.05
N ASP A 39 -5.93 -10.10 -6.41
CA ASP A 39 -6.20 -8.95 -5.54
C ASP A 39 -6.83 -7.80 -6.34
N VAL A 40 -6.34 -7.55 -7.56
CA VAL A 40 -6.88 -6.52 -8.46
C VAL A 40 -8.34 -6.77 -8.81
N VAL A 41 -8.68 -8.01 -9.20
CA VAL A 41 -10.08 -8.39 -9.51
C VAL A 41 -10.98 -8.19 -8.30
N ARG A 42 -10.53 -8.64 -7.13
CA ARG A 42 -11.28 -8.48 -5.87
C ARG A 42 -11.51 -7.01 -5.52
N LEU A 43 -10.46 -6.19 -5.58
CA LEU A 43 -10.55 -4.77 -5.26
C LEU A 43 -11.42 -4.02 -6.29
N ALA A 44 -11.33 -4.36 -7.58
CA ALA A 44 -12.19 -3.79 -8.62
C ALA A 44 -13.67 -4.06 -8.36
N LEU A 45 -14.01 -5.25 -7.87
CA LEU A 45 -15.38 -5.62 -7.53
C LEU A 45 -15.91 -4.90 -6.28
N ASN A 46 -15.11 -4.81 -5.22
CA ASN A 46 -15.62 -4.45 -3.89
C ASN A 46 -15.23 -3.04 -3.42
N ASN A 47 -14.12 -2.50 -3.91
CA ASN A 47 -13.39 -1.45 -3.19
C ASN A 47 -12.96 -0.25 -4.06
N VAL A 48 -13.08 -0.34 -5.38
CA VAL A 48 -12.76 0.78 -6.27
C VAL A 48 -13.89 1.81 -6.30
N VAL A 49 -13.52 3.09 -6.24
CA VAL A 49 -14.42 4.22 -6.44
C VAL A 49 -14.65 4.40 -7.94
N PRO A 50 -15.90 4.47 -8.44
CA PRO A 50 -16.17 4.67 -9.86
C PRO A 50 -15.58 5.99 -10.37
N GLU A 51 -14.79 5.94 -11.45
CA GLU A 51 -14.40 7.12 -12.23
C GLU A 51 -15.03 7.04 -13.63
N PRO A 52 -15.70 8.10 -14.13
CA PRO A 52 -16.40 8.07 -15.42
C PRO A 52 -15.51 7.71 -16.63
N GLN A 53 -14.22 8.00 -16.55
CA GLN A 53 -13.26 7.79 -17.65
C GLN A 53 -12.62 6.40 -17.64
N ALA A 54 -12.75 5.65 -16.53
CA ALA A 54 -12.14 4.34 -16.35
C ALA A 54 -13.17 3.21 -16.12
N SER A 55 -14.47 3.52 -16.23
CA SER A 55 -15.54 2.59 -15.85
C SER A 55 -15.50 1.28 -16.63
N GLY A 56 -15.24 1.31 -17.94
CA GLY A 56 -15.23 0.09 -18.76
C GLY A 56 -14.17 -0.93 -18.37
N ALA A 57 -12.92 -0.49 -18.16
CA ALA A 57 -11.83 -1.40 -17.77
C ALA A 57 -12.01 -1.93 -16.34
N VAL A 58 -12.53 -1.10 -15.42
CA VAL A 58 -12.82 -1.52 -14.04
C VAL A 58 -14.00 -2.49 -13.99
N GLU A 59 -15.06 -2.25 -14.75
CA GLU A 59 -16.19 -3.16 -14.89
C GLU A 59 -15.72 -4.51 -15.43
N GLU A 60 -14.91 -4.54 -16.48
CA GLU A 60 -14.37 -5.78 -17.03
C GLU A 60 -13.49 -6.53 -16.03
N LEU A 61 -12.60 -5.81 -15.31
CA LEU A 61 -11.80 -6.39 -14.22
C LEU A 61 -12.66 -7.05 -13.15
N SER A 62 -13.80 -6.43 -12.78
CA SER A 62 -14.70 -6.96 -11.75
C SER A 62 -15.43 -8.25 -12.16
N LEU A 63 -15.49 -8.53 -13.46
CA LEU A 63 -16.20 -9.68 -14.05
C LEU A 63 -15.26 -10.84 -14.41
N LEU A 64 -13.94 -10.66 -14.29
CA LEU A 64 -12.98 -11.71 -14.61
C LEU A 64 -13.12 -12.92 -13.67
N LEU A 65 -13.06 -14.11 -14.27
CA LEU A 65 -12.98 -15.37 -13.53
C LEU A 65 -11.52 -15.76 -13.25
N SER A 66 -11.33 -16.74 -12.37
CA SER A 66 -10.00 -17.20 -11.95
C SER A 66 -9.14 -17.75 -13.09
N ASP A 67 -9.75 -18.21 -14.18
CA ASP A 67 -9.07 -18.71 -15.39
C ASP A 67 -8.77 -17.62 -16.43
N GLU A 68 -9.15 -16.36 -16.15
CA GLU A 68 -8.97 -15.21 -17.05
C GLU A 68 -7.98 -14.16 -16.50
N LEU A 69 -7.24 -14.51 -15.44
CA LEU A 69 -6.33 -13.58 -14.74
C LEU A 69 -5.16 -13.11 -15.61
N ASP A 70 -4.86 -13.79 -16.71
CA ASP A 70 -3.86 -13.37 -17.71
C ASP A 70 -4.27 -12.07 -18.43
N ARG A 71 -5.55 -11.69 -18.38
CA ARG A 71 -6.07 -10.43 -18.95
C ARG A 71 -5.84 -9.21 -18.06
N VAL A 72 -5.58 -9.40 -16.77
CA VAL A 72 -5.40 -8.30 -15.80
C VAL A 72 -4.35 -7.27 -16.23
N PRO A 73 -3.13 -7.65 -16.68
CA PRO A 73 -2.13 -6.68 -17.12
C PRO A 73 -2.64 -5.74 -18.22
N ALA A 74 -3.37 -6.28 -19.20
CA ALA A 74 -3.88 -5.52 -20.34
C ALA A 74 -5.01 -4.55 -19.93
N LEU A 75 -5.83 -4.93 -18.96
CA LEU A 75 -6.91 -4.08 -18.45
C LEU A 75 -6.37 -3.01 -17.50
N VAL A 76 -5.43 -3.35 -16.62
CA VAL A 76 -4.76 -2.39 -15.74
C VAL A 76 -3.97 -1.35 -16.54
N ALA A 77 -3.37 -1.74 -17.66
CA ALA A 77 -2.67 -0.80 -18.56
C ALA A 77 -3.57 0.30 -19.16
N GLN A 78 -4.89 0.09 -19.19
CA GLN A 78 -5.86 1.10 -19.66
C GLN A 78 -6.21 2.15 -18.60
N LEU A 79 -5.89 1.87 -17.33
CA LEU A 79 -6.16 2.79 -16.23
C LEU A 79 -5.12 3.93 -16.24
N ALA A 80 -5.56 5.14 -15.91
CA ALA A 80 -4.66 6.28 -15.80
C ALA A 80 -3.67 6.11 -14.64
N VAL A 81 -2.48 6.71 -14.77
CA VAL A 81 -1.48 6.74 -13.71
C VAL A 81 -1.89 7.72 -12.61
N ALA A 82 -1.62 7.39 -11.35
CA ALA A 82 -1.84 8.26 -10.19
C ALA A 82 -0.55 8.58 -9.43
N GLU A 83 -0.66 9.61 -8.59
CA GLU A 83 0.26 9.85 -7.49
C GLU A 83 0.14 8.76 -6.40
N SER A 84 1.22 8.57 -5.65
CA SER A 84 1.46 7.41 -4.79
C SER A 84 1.03 7.60 -3.33
N ASP A 85 0.47 8.76 -2.95
CA ASP A 85 0.23 9.16 -1.56
C ASP A 85 -0.51 8.11 -0.70
N VAL A 86 -1.60 7.53 -1.23
CA VAL A 86 -2.35 6.47 -0.53
C VAL A 86 -1.49 5.22 -0.35
N TRP A 87 -0.62 4.93 -1.32
CA TRP A 87 0.26 3.77 -1.27
C TRP A 87 1.47 3.97 -0.37
N VAL A 88 2.04 5.18 -0.30
CA VAL A 88 3.04 5.51 0.73
C VAL A 88 2.46 5.26 2.11
N TRP A 89 1.21 5.66 2.34
CA TRP A 89 0.52 5.39 3.59
C TRP A 89 0.21 3.90 3.80
N LEU A 90 -0.36 3.20 2.80
CA LEU A 90 -0.71 1.78 2.91
C LEU A 90 0.50 0.90 3.20
N THR A 91 1.63 1.14 2.54
CA THR A 91 2.86 0.38 2.77
C THR A 91 3.44 0.67 4.15
N CYS A 92 3.45 1.93 4.59
CA CYS A 92 3.83 2.28 5.96
C CYS A 92 2.92 1.65 7.01
N ASN A 93 1.60 1.59 6.76
CA ASN A 93 0.63 0.95 7.64
C ASN A 93 0.87 -0.56 7.70
N TRP A 94 1.07 -1.19 6.54
CA TRP A 94 1.38 -2.61 6.43
C TRP A 94 2.66 -2.98 7.18
N LEU A 95 3.74 -2.23 6.96
CA LEU A 95 5.01 -2.45 7.65
C LEU A 95 4.88 -2.28 9.17
N LEU A 96 4.03 -1.35 9.64
CA LEU A 96 3.85 -1.11 11.07
C LEU A 96 3.11 -2.26 11.75
N ASP A 97 2.02 -2.73 11.14
CA ASP A 97 1.23 -3.86 11.65
C ASP A 97 2.05 -5.16 11.68
N ASN A 98 3.00 -5.30 10.75
CA ASN A 98 3.89 -6.44 10.68
C ASN A 98 5.28 -6.16 11.26
N ALA A 99 5.49 -5.05 11.99
CA ALA A 99 6.82 -4.63 12.43
C ALA A 99 7.55 -5.72 13.25
N ALA A 100 6.82 -6.52 14.02
CA ALA A 100 7.38 -7.62 14.80
C ALA A 100 8.02 -8.74 13.94
N GLU A 101 7.72 -8.80 12.64
CA GLU A 101 8.29 -9.76 11.69
C GLU A 101 9.66 -9.33 11.14
N PHE A 102 10.11 -8.12 11.48
CA PHE A 102 11.37 -7.54 11.01
C PHE A 102 12.37 -7.45 12.14
N GLU A 103 13.63 -7.82 11.87
CA GLU A 103 14.73 -7.60 12.80
C GLU A 103 14.96 -6.10 13.06
N ASP A 104 14.85 -5.28 11.99
CA ASP A 104 14.89 -3.82 12.06
C ASP A 104 13.74 -3.20 11.22
N PRO A 105 12.60 -2.88 11.85
CA PRO A 105 11.46 -2.26 11.16
C PRO A 105 11.80 -0.88 10.58
N LEU A 106 12.68 -0.12 11.22
CA LEU A 106 13.10 1.20 10.74
C LEU A 106 13.96 1.08 9.48
N GLN A 107 14.71 -0.02 9.34
CA GLN A 107 15.46 -0.31 8.10
C GLN A 107 14.50 -0.63 6.96
N ALA A 108 13.43 -1.39 7.23
CA ALA A 108 12.40 -1.66 6.24
C ALA A 108 11.73 -0.38 5.73
N VAL A 109 11.44 0.57 6.63
CA VAL A 109 10.95 1.90 6.27
C VAL A 109 11.95 2.67 5.41
N GLU A 110 13.25 2.59 5.70
CA GLU A 110 14.29 3.27 4.92
C GLU A 110 14.45 2.71 3.50
N MET A 111 14.37 1.39 3.36
CA MET A 111 14.38 0.72 2.06
C MET A 111 13.14 1.12 1.25
N LEU A 112 11.97 1.12 1.89
CA LEU A 112 10.72 1.59 1.28
C LEU A 112 10.82 3.07 0.87
N TYR A 113 11.39 3.92 1.72
CA TYR A 113 11.57 5.34 1.45
C TYR A 113 12.41 5.57 0.18
N ALA A 114 13.48 4.81 -0.01
CA ALA A 114 14.28 4.86 -1.23
C ALA A 114 13.55 4.26 -2.45
N ASP A 115 12.84 3.13 -2.30
CA ASP A 115 12.07 2.50 -3.38
C ASP A 115 10.91 3.39 -3.88
N LEU A 116 10.40 4.28 -3.03
CA LEU A 116 9.34 5.25 -3.34
C LEU A 116 9.86 6.59 -3.86
N ASP A 117 11.16 6.72 -4.15
CA ASP A 117 11.82 7.96 -4.58
C ASP A 117 11.73 9.09 -3.53
N TYR A 118 11.96 8.73 -2.27
CA TYR A 118 12.16 9.63 -1.14
C TYR A 118 10.98 10.59 -0.84
N PRO A 119 9.74 10.10 -0.66
CA PRO A 119 8.59 10.97 -0.37
C PRO A 119 8.75 11.76 0.93
N ASP A 120 8.67 13.09 0.87
CA ASP A 120 8.84 14.01 2.02
C ASP A 120 7.98 13.63 3.24
N SER A 121 6.81 13.03 3.01
CA SER A 121 5.89 12.58 4.05
C SER A 121 6.47 11.52 5.00
N MET A 122 7.45 10.73 4.54
CA MET A 122 8.16 9.73 5.35
C MET A 122 9.33 10.32 6.14
N GLY A 123 9.86 11.47 5.70
CA GLY A 123 11.06 12.09 6.27
C GLY A 123 11.10 12.19 7.80
N PRO A 124 10.00 12.54 8.50
CA PRO A 124 9.99 12.64 9.96
C PRO A 124 10.37 11.36 10.71
N PHE A 125 10.24 10.18 10.08
CA PHE A 125 10.51 8.89 10.73
C PHE A 125 11.60 8.04 10.02
N VAL A 126 12.47 8.70 9.25
CA VAL A 126 13.67 8.11 8.61
C VAL A 126 14.93 8.51 9.39
N ARG A 127 15.82 7.56 9.75
CA ARG A 127 16.93 7.82 10.70
C ARG A 127 17.94 8.86 10.22
N TYR A 128 18.19 8.92 8.92
CA TYR A 128 19.18 9.84 8.33
C TYR A 128 18.61 11.21 7.96
N MET A 129 17.31 11.43 8.17
CA MET A 129 16.68 12.74 7.96
C MET A 129 16.90 13.65 9.18
N PRO A 130 17.01 14.98 8.97
CA PRO A 130 17.16 15.91 10.08
C PRO A 130 16.00 15.79 11.08
N LEU A 131 16.35 15.66 12.36
CA LEU A 131 15.36 15.61 13.42
C LEU A 131 14.63 16.96 13.53
N THR A 132 13.30 16.93 13.51
CA THR A 132 12.50 18.13 13.75
C THR A 132 12.84 18.73 15.12
N PRO A 133 13.05 20.05 15.23
CA PRO A 133 13.34 20.69 16.52
C PRO A 133 12.31 20.33 17.59
N GLY A 134 12.79 19.84 18.73
CA GLY A 134 11.94 19.43 19.86
C GLY A 134 11.35 18.02 19.77
N ALA A 135 11.63 17.26 18.70
CA ALA A 135 11.22 15.86 18.61
C ALA A 135 12.12 14.93 19.45
N GLU A 136 11.53 13.87 19.99
CA GLU A 136 12.28 12.84 20.74
C GLU A 136 13.26 12.12 19.80
N PRO A 137 14.57 12.07 20.13
CA PRO A 137 15.55 11.36 19.30
C PRO A 137 15.47 9.84 19.48
N GLY A 138 16.24 9.12 18.67
CA GLY A 138 16.38 7.67 18.79
C GLY A 138 15.21 6.86 18.23
N ALA A 139 15.32 5.53 18.35
CA ALA A 139 14.39 4.59 17.73
C ALA A 139 12.95 4.75 18.25
N ALA A 140 12.76 4.93 19.56
CA ALA A 140 11.44 5.12 20.15
C ALA A 140 10.71 6.34 19.55
N GLY A 141 11.39 7.49 19.46
CA GLY A 141 10.80 8.69 18.87
C GLY A 141 10.47 8.53 17.37
N LEU A 142 11.29 7.78 16.62
CA LEU A 142 11.00 7.46 15.22
C LEU A 142 9.77 6.56 15.07
N MET A 143 9.66 5.52 15.91
CA MET A 143 8.49 4.65 15.96
C MET A 143 7.22 5.44 16.30
N ASP A 144 7.27 6.36 17.25
CA ASP A 144 6.13 7.22 17.62
C ASP A 144 5.70 8.11 16.44
N ARG A 145 6.66 8.69 15.71
CA ARG A 145 6.36 9.52 14.53
C ARG A 145 5.81 8.70 13.37
N TRP A 146 6.32 7.49 13.16
CA TRP A 146 5.77 6.57 12.17
C TRP A 146 4.33 6.17 12.50
N ALA A 147 4.05 5.81 13.76
CA ALA A 147 2.70 5.50 14.22
C ALA A 147 1.77 6.72 14.10
N ALA A 148 2.26 7.93 14.37
CA ALA A 148 1.52 9.17 14.17
C ALA A 148 1.21 9.43 12.68
N TYR A 149 2.16 9.18 11.79
CA TYR A 149 1.96 9.26 10.34
C TYR A 149 0.87 8.30 9.86
N VAL A 150 0.93 7.03 10.28
CA VAL A 150 -0.10 6.03 9.93
C VAL A 150 -1.48 6.45 10.43
N ARG A 151 -1.57 6.97 11.66
CA ARG A 151 -2.81 7.49 12.23
C ARG A 151 -3.37 8.69 11.46
N ALA A 152 -2.53 9.66 11.12
CA ALA A 152 -2.94 10.82 10.33
C ALA A 152 -3.41 10.41 8.92
N GLY A 153 -2.74 9.43 8.30
CA GLY A 153 -3.18 8.88 7.02
C GLY A 153 -4.52 8.14 7.10
N GLN A 154 -4.84 7.51 8.23
CA GLN A 154 -6.18 6.92 8.44
C GLN A 154 -7.29 7.98 8.39
N GLU A 155 -7.04 9.20 8.87
CA GLU A 155 -8.01 10.30 8.79
C GLU A 155 -8.15 10.82 7.35
N ARG A 156 -7.05 10.85 6.58
CA ARG A 156 -7.00 11.35 5.20
C ARG A 156 -7.55 10.35 4.17
N PHE A 157 -7.20 9.08 4.32
CA PHE A 157 -7.45 8.02 3.35
C PHE A 157 -8.46 6.98 3.84
N GLY A 158 -8.83 7.01 5.12
CA GLY A 158 -9.76 6.07 5.70
C GLY A 158 -11.08 5.96 4.95
N THR A 159 -11.68 4.77 5.03
CA THR A 159 -13.01 4.47 4.47
C THR A 159 -14.08 5.50 4.89
N GLY A 160 -13.98 6.08 6.08
CA GLY A 160 -14.88 7.12 6.60
C GLY A 160 -14.90 8.45 5.83
N TYR A 161 -13.90 8.77 5.00
CA TYR A 161 -13.87 9.99 4.17
C TYR A 161 -14.29 9.74 2.71
N ARG A 162 -14.41 8.47 2.27
CA ARG A 162 -14.77 8.07 0.89
C ARG A 162 -15.99 7.14 0.80
N GLN A 163 -16.78 6.94 1.87
CA GLN A 163 -18.02 6.16 1.80
C GLN A 163 -19.28 7.02 1.94
N ALA A 164 -20.05 7.07 0.85
CA ALA A 164 -21.30 6.34 0.90
C ALA A 164 -21.02 4.93 0.35
N VAL A 165 -21.33 3.90 1.15
CA VAL A 165 -21.75 2.52 0.80
C VAL A 165 -21.10 1.45 1.71
N ASP A 166 -21.98 0.82 2.48
CA ASP A 166 -22.00 -0.41 3.30
C ASP A 166 -20.93 -0.73 4.38
N PRO A 167 -21.31 -0.86 5.68
CA PRO A 167 -20.41 -1.11 6.81
C PRO A 167 -20.17 -2.61 7.12
N GLY A 168 -20.21 -3.50 6.12
CA GLY A 168 -20.33 -4.96 6.34
C GLY A 168 -19.03 -5.79 6.43
N VAL A 169 -17.83 -5.20 6.34
CA VAL A 169 -16.58 -5.99 6.33
C VAL A 169 -15.91 -5.94 7.71
N GLU A 170 -15.99 -7.05 8.45
CA GLU A 170 -15.21 -7.24 9.67
C GLU A 170 -13.73 -7.39 9.31
N CYS A 171 -12.91 -6.44 9.77
CA CYS A 171 -11.48 -6.41 9.52
C CYS A 171 -10.74 -7.40 10.41
N GLY A 172 -10.56 -8.62 9.91
CA GLY A 172 -9.66 -9.62 10.48
C GLY A 172 -8.19 -9.30 10.17
N ASN A 173 -7.28 -9.73 11.05
CA ASN A 173 -5.84 -9.64 10.83
C ASN A 173 -5.47 -10.35 9.51
N ALA A 174 -4.77 -9.66 8.61
CA ALA A 174 -4.29 -10.24 7.36
C ALA A 174 -3.34 -11.41 7.65
N PRO A 175 -3.38 -12.51 6.86
CA PRO A 175 -2.48 -13.63 7.05
C PRO A 175 -1.02 -13.24 6.77
N THR A 176 -0.13 -13.87 7.54
CA THR A 176 1.33 -13.70 7.63
C THR A 176 2.04 -13.75 6.28
N VAL A 177 3.07 -12.89 6.14
CA VAL A 177 3.91 -12.74 4.95
C VAL A 177 4.65 -14.05 4.61
N GLU A 178 4.42 -14.62 3.42
CA GLU A 178 5.37 -15.57 2.82
C GLU A 178 6.57 -14.79 2.28
N ARG A 179 7.71 -14.80 2.98
CA ARG A 179 8.96 -14.22 2.46
C ARG A 179 9.87 -15.23 1.79
N ARG A 180 10.37 -14.83 0.63
CA ARG A 180 11.68 -15.19 0.09
C ARG A 180 12.57 -13.96 0.28
N ILE A 181 13.42 -13.94 1.32
CA ILE A 181 14.48 -12.94 1.44
C ILE A 181 15.71 -13.56 0.78
N ASP A 182 16.01 -13.18 -0.46
CA ASP A 182 17.32 -13.42 -1.04
C ASP A 182 18.25 -12.30 -0.56
N LEU A 183 19.00 -12.58 0.51
CA LEU A 183 20.11 -11.73 0.94
C LEU A 183 21.23 -11.80 -0.12
N PRO A 184 21.83 -10.68 -0.54
CA PRO A 184 23.01 -10.72 -1.39
C PRO A 184 24.18 -11.37 -0.64
N PRO A 185 25.03 -12.16 -1.32
CA PRO A 185 26.20 -12.75 -0.69
C PRO A 185 27.21 -11.67 -0.29
N LEU A 186 27.79 -11.84 0.91
CA LEU A 186 28.90 -11.05 1.46
C LEU A 186 30.16 -11.10 0.58
#